data_AF-H2BWR6-F1
#
_entry.id   AF-H2BWR6-F1
#
_cell.length_a   1.000
_cell.length_b   1.000
_cell.length_c   1.000
_cell.angle_alpha   90.00
_cell.angle_beta   90.00
_cell.angle_gamma   90.00
#
_symmetry.space_group_name_H-M   'P 1'
#
loop_
_entity.id
_entity.type
_entity.pdbx_description
1 polymer ?
#
loop_
_entity_poly.entity_id
_entity_poly.type
_entity_poly.pdbx_seq_one_letter_code
_entity_poly.pdbx_strand_id
1 'polypeptide(L)'
;MQIFSILRGKLQEKIKAMKNIKSMLVVVAFLFSVTLSAQEIKPDFEKQGDLIKGTFYFEDGNVSQEGTYKDGKLHGKWISYDQNGKKVAMANYEEGKKTGKWFFWSSNELTEVDYSNNRIAEVAKYDYKGTLVTRN
;
A
#
# COMPACT_ATOMS: atom_id res chain seq x y z
N MET A 1 38.38 -54.66 22.61
CA MET A 1 38.93 -53.38 22.09
C MET A 1 38.10 -52.76 20.95
N GLN A 2 37.40 -53.53 20.10
CA GLN A 2 36.62 -52.97 18.97
C GLN A 2 35.29 -52.28 19.33
N ILE A 3 34.54 -52.75 20.33
CA ILE A 3 33.22 -52.19 20.69
C ILE A 3 33.31 -50.73 21.16
N PHE A 4 34.35 -50.39 21.95
CA PHE A 4 34.62 -49.02 22.38
C PHE A 4 34.96 -48.09 21.21
N SER A 5 35.62 -48.60 20.17
CA SER A 5 35.93 -47.82 18.96
C SER A 5 34.66 -47.49 18.17
N ILE A 6 33.75 -48.46 18.01
CA ILE A 6 32.47 -48.28 17.31
C ILE A 6 31.57 -47.29 18.05
N LEU A 7 31.47 -47.40 19.37
CA LEU A 7 30.68 -46.48 20.20
C LEU A 7 31.24 -45.05 20.15
N ARG A 8 32.57 -44.90 20.18
CA ARG A 8 33.23 -43.60 20.03
C ARG A 8 32.95 -43.01 18.64
N GLY A 9 33.00 -43.80 17.57
CA GLY A 9 32.67 -43.35 16.21
C GLY A 9 31.25 -42.82 16.10
N LYS A 10 30.25 -43.59 16.57
CA LYS A 10 28.83 -43.17 16.57
C LYS A 10 28.59 -41.90 17.40
N LEU A 11 29.30 -41.74 18.52
CA LEU A 11 29.22 -40.54 19.36
C LEU A 11 29.82 -39.31 18.65
N GLN A 12 30.96 -39.47 17.97
CA GLN A 12 31.59 -38.40 17.19
C GLN A 12 30.72 -37.95 16.01
N GLU A 13 30.04 -38.87 15.33
CA GLU A 13 29.07 -38.51 14.27
C GLU A 13 27.89 -37.72 14.81
N LYS A 14 27.32 -38.11 15.95
CA LYS A 14 26.24 -37.35 16.61
C LYS A 14 26.71 -35.96 17.04
N ILE A 15 27.90 -35.83 17.61
CA ILE A 15 28.48 -34.53 18.00
C ILE A 15 28.68 -33.64 16.78
N LYS A 16 29.20 -34.18 15.68
CA LYS A 16 29.38 -33.47 14.40
C LYS A 16 28.04 -33.02 13.83
N ALA A 17 27.03 -33.89 13.82
CA ALA A 17 25.67 -33.56 13.36
C ALA A 17 25.04 -32.46 14.22
N MET A 18 25.13 -32.54 15.55
CA MET A 18 24.63 -31.49 16.45
C MET A 18 25.35 -30.15 16.26
N LYS A 19 26.66 -30.17 16.01
CA LYS A 19 27.44 -28.96 15.70
C LYS A 19 26.99 -28.33 14.39
N ASN A 20 26.76 -29.14 13.35
CA ASN A 20 26.28 -28.67 12.05
C ASN A 20 24.84 -28.12 12.13
N ILE A 21 23.95 -28.73 12.92
CA ILE A 21 22.58 -28.23 13.14
C ILE A 21 22.61 -26.87 13.85
N LYS A 22 23.42 -26.73 14.91
CA LYS A 22 23.60 -25.43 15.58
C LYS A 22 24.15 -24.36 14.64
N SER A 23 25.12 -24.70 13.80
CA SER A 23 25.63 -23.80 12.75
C SER A 23 24.57 -23.43 11.71
N MET A 24 23.72 -24.37 11.30
CA MET A 24 22.63 -24.10 10.36
C MET A 24 21.54 -23.20 10.98
N LEU A 25 21.21 -23.39 12.26
CA LEU A 25 20.28 -22.54 13.00
C LEU A 25 20.78 -21.09 13.14
N VAL A 26 22.09 -20.89 13.34
CA VAL A 26 22.70 -19.55 13.37
C VAL A 26 22.64 -18.88 12.00
N VAL A 27 22.88 -19.62 10.91
CA VAL A 27 22.76 -19.11 9.53
C VAL A 27 21.30 -18.76 9.19
N VAL A 28 20.34 -19.61 9.56
CA VAL A 28 18.90 -19.33 9.36
C VAL A 28 18.46 -18.10 10.17
N ALA A 29 18.92 -17.96 11.42
CA ALA A 29 18.66 -16.77 12.22
C ALA A 29 19.24 -15.49 11.59
N PHE A 30 20.45 -15.57 11.04
CA PHE A 30 21.08 -14.45 10.32
C PHE A 30 20.32 -14.11 9.01
N LEU A 31 19.86 -15.12 8.26
CA LEU A 31 19.03 -14.95 7.07
C LEU A 31 17.64 -14.37 7.39
N PHE A 32 17.05 -14.74 8.53
CA PHE A 32 15.80 -14.14 9.03
C PHE A 32 16.00 -12.69 9.49
N SER A 33 17.13 -12.37 10.13
CA SER A 33 17.46 -10.99 10.52
C SER A 33 17.66 -10.06 9.32
N VAL A 34 18.24 -10.55 8.22
CA VAL A 34 18.39 -9.77 6.97
C VAL A 34 17.03 -9.56 6.28
N THR A 35 16.13 -10.54 6.31
CA THR A 35 14.80 -10.42 5.67
C THR A 35 13.81 -9.55 6.45
N LEU A 36 13.94 -9.45 7.78
CA LEU A 36 13.15 -8.54 8.63
C LEU A 36 13.52 -7.05 8.45
N SER A 37 14.60 -6.74 7.74
CA SER A 37 15.18 -5.38 7.75
C SER A 37 14.58 -4.40 6.72
N ALA A 38 13.69 -4.79 5.80
CA ALA A 38 13.11 -3.83 4.83
C ALA A 38 11.84 -4.34 4.11
N GLN A 39 10.74 -4.57 4.82
CA GLN A 39 9.45 -4.67 4.14
C GLN A 39 9.04 -3.25 3.70
N GLU A 40 9.49 -2.83 2.53
CA GLU A 40 9.07 -1.59 1.90
C GLU A 40 7.57 -1.65 1.62
N ILE A 41 6.82 -0.65 2.07
CA ILE A 41 5.41 -0.50 1.74
C ILE A 41 5.31 -0.10 0.28
N LYS A 42 4.82 -1.02 -0.55
CA LYS A 42 4.68 -0.84 -2.00
C LYS A 42 3.21 -0.71 -2.38
N PRO A 43 2.89 0.05 -3.43
CA PRO A 43 1.54 0.05 -3.97
C PRO A 43 1.13 -1.34 -4.44
N ASP A 44 -0.13 -1.70 -4.22
CA ASP A 44 -0.75 -2.94 -4.70
C ASP A 44 -1.54 -2.68 -5.99
N PHE A 45 -1.50 -3.65 -6.91
CA PHE A 45 -2.18 -3.55 -8.21
C PHE A 45 -2.95 -4.82 -8.52
N GLU A 46 -4.27 -4.69 -8.69
CA GLU A 46 -5.19 -5.78 -8.98
C GLU A 46 -5.88 -5.57 -10.33
N LYS A 47 -5.89 -6.59 -11.20
CA LYS A 47 -6.64 -6.54 -12.46
C LYS A 47 -8.14 -6.74 -12.20
N GLN A 48 -8.97 -5.82 -12.68
CA GLN A 48 -10.43 -5.83 -12.57
C GLN A 48 -11.05 -5.66 -13.98
N GLY A 49 -11.14 -6.77 -14.72
CA GLY A 49 -11.55 -6.74 -16.13
C GLY A 49 -10.54 -6.01 -17.00
N ASP A 50 -10.97 -4.95 -17.67
CA ASP A 50 -10.11 -4.07 -18.49
C ASP A 50 -9.41 -2.98 -17.66
N LEU A 51 -9.68 -2.92 -16.36
CA LEU A 51 -9.10 -1.96 -15.44
C LEU A 51 -8.00 -2.59 -14.57
N ILE A 52 -7.11 -1.75 -14.06
CA ILE A 52 -6.16 -2.09 -13.01
C ILE A 52 -6.46 -1.21 -11.81
N LYS A 53 -6.89 -1.78 -10.69
CA LYS A 53 -7.04 -1.06 -9.42
C LYS A 53 -5.65 -0.90 -8.80
N GLY A 54 -5.27 0.34 -8.48
CA GLY A 54 -4.09 0.65 -7.69
C GLY A 54 -4.48 1.06 -6.27
N THR A 55 -3.78 0.51 -5.28
CA THR A 55 -3.92 0.87 -3.86
C THR A 55 -2.56 1.33 -3.35
N PHE A 56 -2.50 2.52 -2.79
CA PHE A 56 -1.30 3.14 -2.25
C PHE A 56 -1.47 3.27 -0.74
N TYR A 57 -0.36 3.22 -0.03
CA TYR A 57 -0.36 3.15 1.42
C TYR A 57 0.52 4.24 2.03
N PHE A 58 0.23 4.61 3.27
CA PHE A 58 1.10 5.38 4.14
C PHE A 58 2.21 4.49 4.71
N GLU A 59 3.20 5.09 5.37
CA GLU A 59 4.30 4.35 6.03
C GLU A 59 3.84 3.42 7.17
N ASP A 60 2.63 3.62 7.69
CA ASP A 60 2.02 2.76 8.71
C ASP A 60 1.20 1.60 8.09
N GLY A 61 1.12 1.53 6.75
CA GLY A 61 0.37 0.51 6.01
C GLY A 61 -1.11 0.84 5.80
N ASN A 62 -1.62 1.96 6.31
CA ASN A 62 -2.98 2.40 6.04
C ASN A 62 -3.12 2.88 4.58
N VAL A 63 -4.29 2.71 3.99
CA VAL A 63 -4.54 3.16 2.60
C VAL A 63 -4.44 4.68 2.54
N SER A 64 -3.56 5.19 1.70
CA SER A 64 -3.42 6.62 1.42
C SER A 64 -4.24 7.03 0.21
N GLN A 65 -4.25 6.21 -0.84
CA GLN A 65 -5.00 6.47 -2.08
C GLN A 65 -5.43 5.17 -2.74
N GLU A 66 -6.56 5.20 -3.42
CA GLU A 66 -6.96 4.12 -4.31
C GLU A 66 -7.74 4.63 -5.53
N GLY A 67 -7.67 3.88 -6.62
CA GLY A 67 -8.42 4.17 -7.83
C GLY A 67 -8.05 3.20 -8.95
N THR A 68 -8.51 3.49 -10.17
CA THR A 68 -8.33 2.61 -11.32
C THR A 68 -7.54 3.24 -12.45
N TYR A 69 -6.89 2.38 -13.23
CA TYR A 69 -6.23 2.69 -14.48
C TYR A 69 -6.89 1.91 -15.62
N LYS A 70 -6.96 2.51 -16.80
CA LYS A 70 -7.30 1.87 -18.07
C LYS A 70 -6.22 2.23 -19.10
N ASP A 71 -5.66 1.23 -19.77
CA ASP A 71 -4.59 1.42 -20.77
C ASP A 71 -3.40 2.27 -20.25
N GLY A 72 -3.04 2.07 -18.98
CA GLY A 72 -1.95 2.80 -18.31
C GLY A 72 -2.29 4.24 -17.88
N LYS A 73 -3.52 4.71 -18.09
CA LYS A 73 -3.98 6.06 -17.72
C LYS A 73 -4.99 6.01 -16.58
N LEU A 74 -5.03 7.04 -15.74
CA LEU A 74 -6.05 7.18 -14.70
C LEU A 74 -7.44 7.14 -15.32
N HIS A 75 -8.33 6.35 -14.74
CA HIS A 75 -9.69 6.17 -15.24
C HIS A 75 -10.65 5.91 -14.07
N GLY A 76 -11.84 6.50 -14.12
CA GLY A 76 -12.84 6.35 -13.06
C GLY A 76 -12.52 7.16 -11.80
N LYS A 77 -13.05 6.67 -10.67
CA LYS A 77 -12.98 7.36 -9.38
C LYS A 77 -11.67 7.08 -8.67
N TRP A 78 -11.08 8.14 -8.13
CA TRP A 78 -9.91 8.11 -7.27
C TRP A 78 -10.26 8.72 -5.93
N ILE A 79 -9.81 8.08 -4.84
CA ILE A 79 -10.06 8.52 -3.47
C ILE A 79 -8.72 8.64 -2.75
N SER A 80 -8.55 9.73 -2.01
CA SER A 80 -7.43 9.92 -1.09
C SER A 80 -7.95 9.98 0.35
N TYR A 81 -7.18 9.42 1.26
CA TYR A 81 -7.50 9.33 2.68
C TYR A 81 -6.43 10.05 3.52
N ASP A 82 -6.76 10.42 4.76
CA ASP A 82 -5.79 10.80 5.78
C ASP A 82 -5.28 9.56 6.55
N GLN A 83 -4.34 9.76 7.49
CA GLN A 83 -3.78 8.69 8.32
C GLN A 83 -4.81 7.97 9.21
N ASN A 84 -5.99 8.57 9.42
CA ASN A 84 -7.08 7.95 10.18
C ASN A 84 -8.09 7.22 9.27
N GLY A 85 -7.84 7.16 7.96
CA GLY A 85 -8.72 6.55 6.97
C GLY A 85 -9.91 7.44 6.57
N LYS A 86 -9.93 8.73 6.94
CA LYS A 86 -10.99 9.65 6.52
C LYS A 86 -10.69 10.16 5.12
N LYS A 87 -11.71 10.22 4.26
CA LYS A 87 -11.59 10.78 2.91
C LYS A 87 -11.22 12.26 2.97
N VAL A 88 -10.18 12.63 2.22
CA VAL A 88 -9.71 14.02 2.08
C VAL A 88 -9.85 14.53 0.65
N ALA A 89 -9.87 13.64 -0.34
CA ALA A 89 -10.16 14.01 -1.71
C ALA A 89 -10.86 12.88 -2.49
N MET A 90 -11.70 13.26 -3.45
CA MET A 90 -12.28 12.36 -4.44
C MET A 90 -12.23 13.03 -5.80
N ALA A 91 -11.67 12.34 -6.77
CA ALA A 91 -11.47 12.82 -8.13
C ALA A 91 -12.08 11.84 -9.12
N ASN A 92 -12.48 12.33 -10.29
CA ASN A 92 -12.86 11.48 -11.42
C ASN A 92 -11.92 11.78 -12.60
N TYR A 93 -11.50 10.70 -13.26
CA TYR A 93 -10.61 10.75 -14.41
C TYR A 93 -11.19 9.98 -15.59
N GLU A 94 -10.91 10.45 -16.80
CA GLU A 94 -11.21 9.77 -18.05
C GLU A 94 -10.00 9.89 -18.97
N GLU A 95 -9.39 8.75 -19.31
CA GLU A 95 -8.18 8.66 -20.14
C GLU A 95 -7.04 9.57 -19.64
N GLY A 96 -6.86 9.66 -18.33
CA GLY A 96 -5.86 10.51 -17.67
C GLY A 96 -6.23 11.98 -17.55
N LYS A 97 -7.41 12.40 -18.03
CA LYS A 97 -7.90 13.77 -17.92
C LYS A 97 -8.84 13.92 -16.74
N LYS A 98 -8.79 15.05 -16.05
CA LYS A 98 -9.74 15.42 -15.00
C LYS A 98 -11.12 15.65 -15.62
N THR A 99 -12.12 15.00 -15.06
CA THR A 99 -13.52 15.11 -15.51
C THR A 99 -14.47 15.12 -14.33
N GLY A 100 -15.65 15.72 -14.50
CA GLY A 100 -16.73 15.77 -13.52
C GLY A 100 -16.36 16.44 -12.21
N LYS A 101 -17.16 16.16 -11.19
CA LYS A 101 -17.03 16.78 -9.86
C LYS A 101 -15.90 16.14 -9.07
N TRP A 102 -15.05 17.01 -8.54
CA TRP A 102 -13.99 16.69 -7.60
C TRP A 102 -14.33 17.28 -6.25
N PHE A 103 -14.00 16.57 -5.19
CA PHE A 103 -14.34 16.94 -3.83
C PHE A 103 -13.08 16.96 -2.99
N PHE A 104 -12.94 17.99 -2.17
CA PHE A 104 -11.87 18.15 -1.20
C PHE A 104 -12.49 18.43 0.16
N TRP A 105 -12.19 17.58 1.13
CA TRP A 105 -12.70 17.70 2.49
C TRP A 105 -11.62 18.27 3.39
N SER A 106 -11.90 19.41 4.02
CA SER A 106 -11.15 19.92 5.16
C SER A 106 -11.90 19.65 6.46
N SER A 107 -11.37 20.08 7.61
CA SER A 107 -12.05 19.93 8.90
C SER A 107 -13.41 20.64 8.93
N ASN A 108 -13.53 21.78 8.23
CA ASN A 108 -14.68 22.69 8.36
C ASN A 108 -15.37 23.00 7.03
N GLU A 109 -14.78 22.60 5.90
CA GLU A 109 -15.29 22.95 4.57
C GLU A 109 -15.24 21.76 3.61
N LEU A 110 -16.19 21.74 2.68
CA LEU A 110 -16.14 20.92 1.48
C LEU A 110 -15.98 21.83 0.28
N THR A 111 -14.92 21.62 -0.49
CA THR A 111 -14.77 22.27 -1.80
C THR A 111 -15.14 21.28 -2.89
N GLU A 112 -16.14 21.63 -3.68
CA GLU A 112 -16.52 20.96 -4.91
C GLU A 112 -15.96 21.74 -6.11
N VAL A 113 -15.25 21.06 -7.00
CA VAL A 113 -14.73 21.63 -8.23
C VAL A 113 -15.27 20.82 -9.40
N ASP A 114 -16.02 21.46 -10.28
CA ASP A 114 -16.48 20.82 -11.51
C ASP A 114 -15.40 20.98 -12.60
N TYR A 115 -14.86 19.85 -13.08
CA TYR A 115 -13.90 19.82 -14.16
C TYR A 115 -14.56 19.39 -15.47
N SER A 116 -14.46 20.24 -16.50
CA SER A 116 -14.81 19.90 -17.87
C SER A 116 -13.60 20.10 -18.77
N ASN A 117 -13.17 19.04 -19.47
CA ASN A 117 -12.02 19.08 -20.39
C ASN A 117 -10.73 19.64 -19.76
N ASN A 118 -10.34 19.16 -18.57
CA ASN A 118 -9.20 19.66 -17.78
C ASN A 118 -9.28 21.14 -17.35
N ARG A 119 -10.43 21.80 -17.50
CA ARG A 119 -10.65 23.17 -17.03
C ARG A 119 -11.64 23.18 -15.88
N ILE A 120 -11.43 24.09 -14.94
CA ILE A 120 -12.39 24.38 -13.88
C ILE A 120 -13.59 25.07 -14.53
N ALA A 121 -14.75 24.44 -14.44
CA ALA A 121 -16.02 24.98 -14.89
C ALA A 121 -16.74 25.73 -13.76
N GLU A 122 -16.67 25.20 -12.53
CA GLU A 122 -17.30 25.80 -11.35
C GLU A 122 -16.50 25.41 -10.09
N VAL A 123 -16.45 26.32 -9.11
CA VAL A 123 -15.98 26.02 -7.75
C VAL A 123 -17.05 26.39 -6.75
N ALA A 124 -17.59 25.41 -6.05
CA ALA A 124 -18.52 25.59 -4.94
C ALA A 124 -17.86 25.21 -3.61
N LYS A 125 -18.08 26.01 -2.57
CA LYS A 125 -17.63 25.69 -1.21
C LYS A 125 -18.81 25.60 -0.28
N TYR A 126 -18.79 24.60 0.59
CA TYR A 126 -19.81 24.33 1.58
C TYR A 126 -19.19 24.31 2.97
N ASP A 127 -19.94 24.73 3.98
CA ASP A 127 -19.55 24.57 5.38
C ASP A 127 -19.76 23.10 5.84
N TYR A 128 -19.33 22.81 7.07
CA TYR A 128 -19.50 21.49 7.69
C TYR A 128 -20.96 21.05 7.90
N LYS A 129 -21.93 21.96 7.76
CA LYS A 129 -23.38 21.68 7.81
C LYS A 129 -23.97 21.43 6.42
N GLY A 130 -23.18 21.56 5.36
CA GLY A 130 -23.63 21.44 3.98
C GLY A 130 -24.23 22.72 3.40
N THR A 131 -24.08 23.86 4.07
CA THR A 131 -24.56 25.17 3.58
C THR A 131 -23.59 25.68 2.53
N LEU A 132 -24.10 26.09 1.36
CA LEU A 132 -23.28 26.75 0.33
C LEU A 132 -22.75 28.09 0.85
N VAL A 133 -21.43 28.24 0.90
CA VAL A 133 -20.72 29.45 1.33
C VAL A 133 -20.37 30.33 0.14
N THR A 134 -19.86 29.75 -0.94
CA THR A 134 -19.53 30.48 -2.18
C THR A 134 -19.64 29.56 -3.40
N ARG A 135 -19.95 30.15 -4.56
CA ARG A 135 -19.94 29.50 -5.87
C ARG A 135 -19.38 30.49 -6.89
N ASN A 136 -18.34 30.09 -7.62
CA ASN A 136 -17.68 30.89 -8.65
C ASN A 136 -17.56 30.11 -9.96
#